data_AF-A0A847GLY1-F1
#
_entry.id   AF-A0A847GLY1-F1
#
_cell.length_a   1.000
_cell.length_b   1.000
_cell.length_c   1.000
_cell.angle_alpha   90.00
_cell.angle_beta   90.00
_cell.angle_gamma   90.00
#
_symmetry.space_group_name_H-M   'P 1'
#
loop_
_entity.id
_entity.type
_entity.pdbx_description
1 polymer ?
#
loop_
_entity_poly.entity_id
_entity_poly.type
_entity_poly.pdbx_seq_one_letter_code
_entity_poly.pdbx_strand_id
1 'polypeptide(L)'
;MQFFLFPTGGLAPGTEAERKLSGTRYDGPNWDASYRVAEAIVTPEHISLDWIEHGVRYHLLAHSKDGGLTYQGHYGMFRPEEQWTIKLTRYTAVDGSAVLMAAWYEKDRGNEGSSMFELKPVRGEARR
;
A
#
# COMPACT_ATOMS: atom_id res chain seq x y z
N MET A 1 33.64 -27.64 -33.63
CA MET A 1 33.44 -26.53 -32.68
C MET A 1 31.95 -26.22 -32.64
N GLN A 2 31.31 -26.45 -31.51
CA GLN A 2 29.87 -26.28 -31.33
C GLN A 2 29.65 -25.19 -30.28
N PHE A 3 28.94 -24.13 -30.67
CA PHE A 3 28.56 -23.03 -29.79
C PHE A 3 27.43 -23.49 -28.86
N PHE A 4 27.61 -23.35 -27.55
CA PHE A 4 26.50 -23.43 -26.59
C PHE A 4 25.93 -22.02 -26.41
N LEU A 5 24.75 -21.79 -27.01
CA LEU A 5 23.86 -20.70 -26.62
C LEU A 5 23.20 -21.11 -25.30
N PHE A 6 23.55 -20.43 -24.21
CA PHE A 6 22.77 -20.50 -22.98
C PHE A 6 21.46 -19.74 -23.22
N PRO A 7 20.27 -20.36 -23.07
CA PRO A 7 19.06 -19.58 -22.98
C PRO A 7 19.08 -18.86 -21.64
N THR A 8 19.11 -17.54 -21.70
CA THR A 8 18.77 -16.64 -20.60
C THR A 8 17.39 -17.01 -20.08
N GLY A 9 17.35 -17.79 -18.99
CA GLY A 9 16.18 -17.95 -18.14
C GLY A 9 15.91 -16.65 -17.41
N GLY A 10 15.50 -15.60 -18.15
CA GLY A 10 14.82 -14.48 -17.56
C GLY A 10 13.50 -15.01 -17.01
N LEU A 11 13.37 -15.04 -15.69
CA LEU A 11 12.09 -15.15 -15.03
C LEU A 11 11.16 -14.14 -15.73
N ALA A 12 10.09 -14.63 -16.34
CA ALA A 12 8.97 -13.77 -16.70
C ALA A 12 8.65 -12.91 -15.46
N PRO A 13 8.34 -11.61 -15.59
CA PRO A 13 7.88 -10.83 -14.45
C PRO A 13 6.65 -11.57 -13.91
N GLY A 14 6.86 -12.29 -12.81
CA GLY A 14 5.82 -13.05 -12.17
C GLY A 14 4.74 -12.04 -11.86
N THR A 15 3.52 -12.31 -12.29
CA THR A 15 2.33 -11.69 -11.73
C THR A 15 2.52 -11.75 -10.22
N GLU A 16 2.81 -10.62 -9.59
CA GLU A 16 2.88 -10.50 -8.14
C GLU A 16 1.44 -10.82 -7.69
N ALA A 17 1.20 -12.08 -7.36
CA ALA A 17 -0.13 -12.53 -6.98
C ALA A 17 -0.61 -11.61 -5.87
N GLU A 18 -1.83 -11.11 -5.99
CA GLU A 18 -2.43 -10.18 -5.03
C GLU A 18 -2.27 -10.73 -3.61
N ARG A 19 -1.38 -10.12 -2.83
CA ARG A 19 -1.09 -10.56 -1.45
C ARG A 19 -1.81 -9.64 -0.48
N LYS A 20 -2.54 -10.26 0.43
CA LYS A 20 -3.10 -9.57 1.59
C LYS A 20 -1.99 -9.23 2.58
N LEU A 21 -1.97 -7.98 2.96
CA LEU A 21 -1.06 -7.38 3.93
C LEU A 21 -1.87 -6.87 5.12
N SER A 22 -1.21 -6.72 6.27
CA SER A 22 -1.78 -6.05 7.45
C SER A 22 -0.66 -5.35 8.21
N GLY A 23 -0.99 -4.45 9.14
CA GLY A 23 0.04 -3.78 9.93
C GLY A 23 -0.44 -2.53 10.64
N THR A 24 0.34 -1.46 10.55
CA THR A 24 0.19 -0.26 11.38
C THR A 24 0.29 1.00 10.53
N ARG A 25 -0.65 1.93 10.72
CA ARG A 25 -0.56 3.32 10.26
C ARG A 25 0.01 4.15 11.41
N TYR A 26 0.96 5.01 11.12
CA TYR A 26 1.48 6.03 12.02
C TYR A 26 1.11 7.41 11.48
N ASP A 27 0.70 8.32 12.36
CA ASP A 27 0.25 9.66 11.99
C ASP A 27 1.39 10.67 12.03
N GLY A 28 1.71 11.35 10.93
CA GLY A 28 2.67 12.44 10.92
C GLY A 28 1.91 13.76 10.97
N PRO A 29 1.88 14.44 12.14
CA PRO A 29 3.08 14.87 12.87
C PRO A 29 3.39 14.15 14.20
N ASN A 30 2.52 13.26 14.67
CA ASN A 30 2.69 12.54 15.95
C ASN A 30 3.00 11.05 15.73
N TRP A 31 4.27 10.74 15.47
CA TRP A 31 4.70 9.37 15.12
C TRP A 31 4.46 8.32 16.21
N ASP A 32 4.14 8.72 17.43
CA ASP A 32 3.73 7.81 18.52
C ASP A 32 2.25 7.38 18.39
N ALA A 33 1.43 8.14 17.66
CA ALA A 33 0.06 7.78 17.37
C ALA A 33 0.02 6.71 16.27
N SER A 34 -0.51 5.54 16.63
CA SER A 34 -0.57 4.39 15.73
C SER A 34 -1.96 3.76 15.68
N TYR A 35 -2.32 3.28 14.49
CA TYR A 35 -3.63 2.72 14.18
C TYR A 35 -3.48 1.40 13.44
N ARG A 36 -4.38 0.46 13.71
CA ARG A 36 -4.33 -0.86 13.07
C ARG A 36 -4.78 -0.77 11.61
N VAL A 37 -3.94 -1.25 10.71
CA VAL A 37 -4.34 -1.59 9.34
C VAL A 37 -4.95 -2.98 9.35
N ALA A 38 -6.25 -3.06 9.05
CA ALA A 38 -7.01 -4.30 9.08
C ALA A 38 -6.69 -5.19 7.88
N GLU A 39 -6.61 -4.58 6.70
CA GLU A 39 -6.34 -5.25 5.43
C GLU A 39 -5.71 -4.25 4.46
N ALA A 40 -4.74 -4.74 3.68
CA ALA A 40 -4.15 -3.99 2.59
C ALA A 40 -3.86 -4.92 1.41
N ILE A 41 -4.11 -4.41 0.21
CA ILE A 41 -3.71 -4.99 -1.07
C ILE A 41 -2.79 -3.97 -1.72
N VAL A 42 -1.58 -4.41 -2.06
CA VAL A 42 -0.56 -3.56 -2.68
C VAL A 42 -0.05 -4.27 -3.93
N THR A 43 -0.37 -3.72 -5.10
CA THR A 43 0.11 -4.23 -6.40
C THR A 43 0.84 -3.12 -7.16
N PRO A 44 1.57 -3.42 -8.24
CA PRO A 44 2.16 -2.39 -9.09
C PRO A 44 1.14 -1.39 -9.67
N GLU A 45 -0.12 -1.79 -9.84
CA GLU A 45 -1.19 -1.00 -10.45
C GLU A 45 -1.98 -0.16 -9.43
N HIS A 46 -2.22 -0.70 -8.23
CA HIS A 46 -3.06 -0.02 -7.24
C HIS A 46 -2.74 -0.43 -5.79
N ILE A 47 -3.22 0.40 -4.87
CA ILE A 47 -3.23 0.15 -3.43
C ILE A 47 -4.67 0.31 -2.94
N SER A 48 -5.16 -0.69 -2.21
CA SER A 48 -6.41 -0.65 -1.47
C SER A 48 -6.11 -0.96 0.00
N LEU A 49 -6.54 -0.13 0.93
CA LEU A 49 -6.17 -0.26 2.35
C LEU A 49 -7.31 0.16 3.27
N ASP A 50 -7.54 -0.66 4.30
CA ASP A 50 -8.45 -0.36 5.40
C ASP A 50 -7.72 -0.24 6.73
N TRP A 51 -7.98 0.84 7.48
CA TRP A 51 -7.48 1.00 8.85
C TRP A 51 -8.59 1.40 9.83
N ILE A 52 -8.33 1.16 11.11
CA ILE A 52 -9.26 1.48 12.20
C ILE A 52 -8.62 2.56 13.08
N GLU A 53 -9.26 3.71 13.15
CA GLU A 53 -8.83 4.87 13.91
C GLU A 53 -9.99 5.33 14.79
N HIS A 54 -9.75 5.36 16.11
CA HIS A 54 -10.78 5.68 17.11
C HIS A 54 -12.09 4.89 16.96
N GLY A 55 -12.01 3.64 16.48
CA GLY A 55 -13.18 2.78 16.24
C GLY A 55 -13.88 3.00 14.89
N VAL A 56 -13.43 3.96 14.09
CA VAL A 56 -13.94 4.23 12.74
C VAL A 56 -13.07 3.50 11.72
N ARG A 57 -13.72 2.83 10.76
CA ARG A 57 -13.02 2.23 9.62
C ARG A 57 -12.89 3.26 8.51
N TYR A 58 -11.66 3.45 8.07
CA TYR A 58 -11.33 4.23 6.89
C TYR A 58 -10.93 3.31 5.76
N HIS A 59 -11.19 3.77 4.54
CA HIS A 59 -10.85 3.06 3.32
C HIS A 59 -10.12 3.98 2.35
N LEU A 60 -9.05 3.47 1.75
CA LEU A 60 -8.21 4.14 0.76
C LEU A 60 -8.18 3.33 -0.53
N LEU A 61 -8.30 4.01 -1.66
CA LEU A 61 -8.03 3.45 -2.99
C LEU A 61 -7.16 4.43 -3.78
N ALA A 62 -6.00 3.95 -4.23
CA ALA A 62 -5.05 4.74 -5.02
C ALA A 62 -4.48 3.94 -6.19
N HIS A 63 -4.23 4.64 -7.31
CA HIS A 63 -3.71 4.05 -8.53
C HIS A 63 -2.30 4.54 -8.82
N SER A 64 -1.48 3.65 -9.34
CA SER A 64 -0.10 3.90 -9.72
C SER A 64 0.00 4.92 -10.85
N LYS A 65 1.06 5.73 -10.84
CA LYS A 65 1.39 6.68 -11.90
C LYS A 65 2.59 6.27 -12.74
N ASP A 66 3.40 5.35 -12.25
CA ASP A 66 4.75 5.08 -12.76
C ASP A 66 5.14 3.59 -12.67
N GLY A 67 4.16 2.68 -12.66
CA GLY A 67 4.43 1.24 -12.60
C GLY A 67 4.74 0.72 -11.19
N GLY A 68 4.43 1.51 -10.17
CA GLY A 68 4.27 1.02 -8.80
C GLY A 68 5.25 1.62 -7.79
N LEU A 69 5.84 2.76 -8.09
CA LEU A 69 6.60 3.54 -7.11
C LEU A 69 5.71 4.60 -6.45
N THR A 70 4.95 5.34 -7.24
CA THR A 70 4.05 6.40 -6.76
C THR A 70 2.59 6.13 -7.09
N TYR A 71 1.72 6.46 -6.15
CA TYR A 71 0.28 6.24 -6.23
C TYR A 71 -0.48 7.51 -5.86
N GLN A 72 -1.63 7.70 -6.48
CA GLN A 72 -2.53 8.80 -6.14
C GLN A 72 -3.97 8.30 -6.13
N GLY A 73 -4.74 8.77 -5.15
CA GLY A 73 -6.16 8.48 -5.09
C GLY A 73 -6.85 9.22 -3.96
N HIS A 74 -7.82 8.54 -3.37
CA HIS A 74 -8.70 9.09 -2.37
C HIS A 74 -8.83 8.15 -1.18
N TYR A 75 -9.24 8.71 -0.06
CA TYR A 75 -9.59 7.96 1.14
C TYR A 75 -10.84 8.56 1.77
N GLY A 76 -11.40 7.90 2.78
CA GLY A 76 -12.55 8.42 3.50
C GLY A 76 -13.10 7.42 4.50
N MET A 77 -14.16 7.82 5.21
CA MET A 77 -14.83 6.95 6.16
C MET A 77 -15.63 5.90 5.39
N PHE A 78 -15.31 4.61 5.60
CA PHE A 78 -15.88 3.44 4.91
C PHE A 78 -15.67 3.34 3.39
N ARG A 79 -15.51 4.45 2.67
CA ARG A 79 -15.28 4.51 1.22
C ARG A 79 -14.44 5.75 0.86
N PRO A 80 -13.79 5.80 -0.32
CA PRO A 80 -13.04 6.97 -0.74
C PRO A 80 -13.96 8.17 -0.97
N GLU A 81 -13.50 9.37 -0.59
CA GLU A 81 -14.21 10.62 -0.78
C GLU A 81 -13.43 11.53 -1.74
N GLU A 82 -14.10 12.12 -2.74
CA GLU A 82 -13.43 12.94 -3.78
C GLU A 82 -12.70 14.17 -3.21
N GLN A 83 -13.13 14.62 -2.03
CA GLN A 83 -12.55 15.77 -1.35
C GLN A 83 -11.29 15.40 -0.56
N TRP A 84 -11.05 14.12 -0.31
CA TRP A 84 -9.99 13.62 0.58
C TRP A 84 -8.97 12.87 -0.25
N THR A 85 -7.92 13.59 -0.62
CA THR A 85 -6.90 13.12 -1.56
C THR A 85 -5.68 12.58 -0.83
N ILE A 86 -5.02 11.61 -1.43
CA ILE A 86 -3.78 11.03 -0.88
C ILE A 86 -2.80 10.69 -2.00
N LYS A 87 -1.51 10.91 -1.72
CA LYS A 87 -0.38 10.51 -2.55
C LYS A 87 0.52 9.59 -1.74
N LEU A 88 0.97 8.50 -2.35
CA LEU A 88 1.81 7.52 -1.67
C LEU A 88 3.07 7.22 -2.46
N THR A 89 4.16 6.94 -1.75
CA THR A 89 5.38 6.30 -2.28
C THR A 89 5.54 4.94 -1.62
N ARG A 90 5.75 3.90 -2.44
CA ARG A 90 5.88 2.51 -1.99
C ARG A 90 7.35 2.09 -1.90
N TYR A 91 7.71 1.46 -0.80
CA TYR A 91 8.99 0.77 -0.60
C TYR A 91 8.70 -0.69 -0.25
N THR A 92 9.11 -1.63 -1.11
CA THR A 92 8.86 -3.07 -0.91
C THR A 92 10.16 -3.77 -0.51
N ALA A 93 10.10 -4.58 0.54
CA ALA A 93 11.19 -5.44 0.98
C ALA A 93 11.14 -6.81 0.29
N VAL A 94 12.28 -7.52 0.29
CA VAL A 94 12.43 -8.83 -0.36
C VAL A 94 11.46 -9.89 0.20
N ASP A 95 11.06 -9.76 1.46
CA ASP A 95 10.11 -10.66 2.12
C ASP A 95 8.63 -10.38 1.76
N GLY A 96 8.38 -9.36 0.93
CA GLY A 96 7.05 -8.90 0.55
C GLY A 96 6.40 -7.96 1.56
N SER A 97 7.10 -7.56 2.63
CA SER A 97 6.69 -6.44 3.47
C SER A 97 6.78 -5.13 2.69
N ALA A 98 5.97 -4.15 3.05
CA ALA A 98 5.94 -2.86 2.37
C ALA A 98 5.83 -1.71 3.38
N VAL A 99 6.48 -0.58 3.06
CA VAL A 99 6.27 0.71 3.71
C VAL A 99 5.65 1.65 2.69
N LEU A 100 4.55 2.31 3.06
CA LEU A 100 3.93 3.36 2.27
C LEU A 100 4.10 4.69 2.99
N MET A 101 4.82 5.62 2.38
CA MET A 101 4.88 7.01 2.84
C MET A 101 3.78 7.79 2.15
N ALA A 102 2.92 8.46 2.91
CA ALA A 102 1.75 9.15 2.39
C ALA A 102 1.74 10.64 2.75
N ALA A 103 1.29 11.46 1.81
CA ALA A 103 0.85 12.83 2.04
C ALA A 103 -0.64 12.93 1.69
N TRP A 104 -1.45 13.50 2.58
CA TRP A 104 -2.90 13.56 2.44
C TRP A 104 -3.44 14.97 2.62
N TYR A 105 -4.59 15.24 2.03
CA TYR A 105 -5.29 16.52 2.09
C TYR A 105 -6.81 16.34 2.07
N GLU A 106 -7.50 16.90 3.06
CA GLU A 106 -8.96 16.97 3.20
C GLU A 106 -9.44 18.35 2.74
N LYS A 107 -9.88 18.48 1.49
CA LYS A 107 -10.25 19.77 0.87
C LYS A 107 -11.38 20.49 1.59
N ASP A 108 -12.38 19.75 2.08
CA ASP A 108 -13.55 20.27 2.78
C ASP A 108 -13.22 20.83 4.16
N ARG A 109 -12.17 20.32 4.80
CA ARG A 109 -11.73 20.72 6.14
C ARG A 109 -10.48 21.60 6.15
N GLY A 110 -9.74 21.63 5.05
CA GLY A 110 -8.44 22.29 4.94
C GLY A 110 -7.33 21.60 5.74
N ASN A 111 -7.53 20.35 6.15
CA ASN A 111 -6.52 19.59 6.89
C ASN A 111 -5.54 18.92 5.93
N GLU A 112 -4.27 18.93 6.29
CA GLU A 112 -3.22 18.20 5.57
C GLU A 112 -2.25 17.55 6.55
N GLY A 113 -1.56 16.53 6.07
CA GLY A 113 -0.57 15.85 6.90
C GLY A 113 0.14 14.74 6.16
N SER A 114 0.86 13.96 6.95
CA SER A 114 1.58 12.78 6.47
C SER A 114 1.16 11.56 7.25
N SER A 115 1.36 10.38 6.67
CA SER A 115 1.21 9.12 7.38
C SER A 115 2.22 8.11 6.85
N MET A 116 2.59 7.15 7.68
CA MET A 116 3.36 5.98 7.27
C MET A 116 2.54 4.74 7.50
N PHE A 117 2.50 3.83 6.53
CA PHE A 117 1.90 2.51 6.69
C PHE A 117 3.01 1.46 6.65
N GLU A 118 3.21 0.76 7.76
CA GLU A 118 4.07 -0.43 7.82
C GLU A 118 3.22 -1.67 7.63
N LEU A 119 3.50 -2.44 6.59
CA LEU A 119 2.69 -3.56 6.14
C LEU A 119 3.52 -4.84 6.06
N LYS A 120 2.94 -5.93 6.56
CA LYS A 120 3.54 -7.27 6.55
C LYS A 120 2.61 -8.25 5.85
N PRO A 121 3.15 -9.25 5.12
CA PRO A 121 2.35 -10.34 4.56
C PRO A 121 1.50 -10.99 5.64
N VAL A 122 0.19 -11.07 5.40
CA VAL A 122 -0.66 -11.92 6.23
C VAL A 122 -0.22 -13.35 5.95
N ARG A 123 0.25 -14.06 6.98
CA ARG A 123 0.53 -15.49 6.84
C ARG A 123 -0.80 -16.18 6.55
N GLY A 124 -0.97 -16.59 5.29
CA GLY A 124 -2.04 -17.51 4.94
C GLY A 124 -1.77 -18.85 5.61
N GLU A 125 -2.76 -19.34 6.34
CA GLU A 125 -2.93 -20.76 6.59
C GLU A 125 -2.62 -21.51 5.29
N ALA A 126 -1.58 -22.35 5.31
CA ALA A 126 -1.36 -23.29 4.23
C ALA A 126 -2.68 -24.05 4.06
N ARG A 127 -3.32 -23.89 2.89
CA ARG A 127 -4.43 -24.76 2.49
C ARG A 127 -3.92 -26.19 2.67
N ARG A 128 -4.44 -26.86 3.69
CA ARG A 128 -4.28 -28.30 3.89
C ARG A 128 -5.07 -29.04 2.84
#